data_AF-A0A512M7I8-F1
#
_entry.id   AF-A0A512M7I8-F1
#
_cell.length_a   1.000
_cell.length_b   1.000
_cell.length_c   1.000
_cell.angle_alpha   90.00
_cell.angle_beta   90.00
_cell.angle_gamma   90.00
#
_symmetry.space_group_name_H-M   'P 1'
#
loop_
_entity.id
_entity.type
_entity.pdbx_description
1 polymer ?
#
loop_
_entity_poly.entity_id
_entity_poly.type
_entity_poly.pdbx_seq_one_letter_code
_entity_poly.pdbx_strand_id
1 'polypeptide(L)'
;MSDTPASVDDLFDEANGHLAMGELEEAVPLYRRCVEQDPQFFDGWHALGMALMKTGSIKEAIGAGLMATTLKPNDLLAWTALSQMYVADHQIAEAETAKGNARILSLGGRVVKE
;
A
#
# COMPACT_ATOMS: atom_id res chain seq x y z
N MET A 1 9.10 -27.63 -20.40
CA MET A 1 8.11 -26.65 -19.92
C MET A 1 8.28 -26.59 -18.43
N SER A 2 9.05 -25.61 -17.98
CA SER A 2 9.23 -25.34 -16.55
C SER A 2 8.35 -24.15 -16.27
N ASP A 3 7.10 -24.38 -15.86
CA ASP A 3 6.26 -23.34 -15.27
C ASP A 3 6.91 -22.92 -13.96
N THR A 4 7.87 -22.01 -14.07
CA THR A 4 8.44 -21.35 -12.91
C THR A 4 7.40 -20.31 -12.53
N PRO A 5 6.81 -20.37 -11.33
CA PRO A 5 5.86 -19.33 -10.91
C PRO A 5 6.53 -17.97 -11.06
N ALA A 6 5.80 -17.01 -11.64
CA ALA A 6 6.29 -15.64 -11.81
C ALA A 6 6.87 -15.11 -10.49
N SER A 7 8.01 -14.45 -10.55
CA SER A 7 8.61 -13.87 -9.34
C SER A 7 7.75 -12.70 -8.84
N VAL A 8 7.94 -12.31 -7.59
CA VAL A 8 7.25 -11.12 -7.03
C VAL A 8 7.57 -9.87 -7.84
N ASP A 9 8.81 -9.74 -8.30
CA ASP A 9 9.26 -8.64 -9.14
C ASP A 9 8.53 -8.64 -10.50
N ASP A 10 8.43 -9.80 -11.16
CA ASP A 10 7.72 -9.91 -12.45
C ASP A 10 6.23 -9.54 -12.30
N LEU A 11 5.57 -10.05 -11.24
CA LEU A 11 4.17 -9.72 -10.94
C LEU A 11 3.99 -8.23 -10.66
N PHE A 12 4.94 -7.61 -9.97
CA PHE A 12 4.90 -6.19 -9.63
C PHE A 12 5.11 -5.31 -10.85
N ASP A 13 6.04 -5.67 -11.72
CA ASP A 13 6.31 -4.95 -12.97
C ASP A 13 5.12 -5.05 -13.94
N GLU A 14 4.49 -6.23 -14.05
CA GLU A 14 3.26 -6.42 -14.84
C GLU A 14 2.11 -5.56 -14.26
N ALA A 15 1.93 -5.57 -12.94
CA ALA A 15 0.93 -4.74 -12.27
C ALA A 15 1.16 -3.23 -12.49
N ASN A 16 2.42 -2.79 -12.47
CA ASN A 16 2.79 -1.41 -12.78
C ASN A 16 2.50 -1.05 -14.24
N GLY A 17 2.68 -1.99 -15.17
CA GLY A 17 2.31 -1.84 -16.57
C GLY A 17 0.82 -1.56 -16.74
N HIS A 18 -0.04 -2.41 -16.16
CA HIS A 18 -1.49 -2.21 -16.15
C HIS A 18 -1.89 -0.89 -15.47
N LEU A 19 -1.29 -0.58 -14.32
CA LEU A 19 -1.54 0.68 -13.61
C LEU A 19 -1.19 1.91 -14.47
N ALA A 20 -0.10 1.87 -15.23
CA ALA A 20 0.30 2.95 -16.13
C ALA A 20 -0.66 3.13 -17.31
N MET A 21 -1.32 2.05 -17.74
CA MET A 21 -2.38 2.09 -18.76
C MET A 21 -3.76 2.48 -18.19
N GLY A 22 -3.88 2.58 -16.86
CA GLY A 22 -5.14 2.89 -16.17
C GLY A 22 -6.05 1.67 -15.97
N GLU A 23 -5.52 0.47 -16.25
CA GLU A 23 -6.19 -0.83 -16.15
C GLU A 23 -6.12 -1.32 -14.70
N LEU A 24 -6.93 -0.70 -13.83
CA LEU A 24 -6.87 -0.93 -12.39
C LEU A 24 -7.44 -2.30 -12.01
N GLU A 25 -8.44 -2.77 -12.74
CA GLU A 25 -9.09 -4.07 -12.57
C GLU A 25 -8.10 -5.23 -12.79
N GLU A 26 -7.11 -5.04 -13.67
CA GLU A 26 -6.04 -5.98 -13.97
C GLU A 26 -4.85 -5.81 -13.01
N ALA A 27 -4.51 -4.58 -12.61
CA ALA A 27 -3.38 -4.31 -11.72
C ALA A 27 -3.60 -4.82 -10.28
N VAL A 28 -4.80 -4.60 -9.72
CA VAL A 28 -5.13 -5.00 -8.34
C VAL A 28 -4.88 -6.48 -8.03
N PRO A 29 -5.37 -7.45 -8.83
CA PRO A 29 -5.12 -8.87 -8.55
C PRO A 29 -3.64 -9.25 -8.62
N LEU A 30 -2.85 -8.60 -9.49
CA LEU A 30 -1.40 -8.82 -9.55
C LEU A 30 -0.70 -8.30 -8.29
N TYR A 31 -1.05 -7.09 -7.82
CA TYR A 31 -0.53 -6.59 -6.54
C TYR A 31 -0.93 -7.46 -5.35
N ARG A 32 -2.15 -8.03 -5.33
CA ARG A 32 -2.56 -9.00 -4.30
C ARG A 32 -1.67 -10.23 -4.31
N ARG A 33 -1.40 -10.78 -5.49
CA ARG A 33 -0.49 -11.93 -5.63
C ARG A 33 0.92 -11.59 -5.15
N CYS A 34 1.41 -10.38 -5.39
CA CYS A 34 2.71 -9.93 -4.87
C CYS A 34 2.76 -10.05 -3.34
N VAL A 35 1.76 -9.52 -2.64
CA VAL A 35 1.75 -9.50 -1.17
C VAL A 35 1.35 -10.83 -0.53
N GLU A 36 0.65 -11.69 -1.27
CA GLU A 36 0.40 -13.08 -0.87
C GLU A 36 1.66 -13.94 -0.99
N GLN A 37 2.47 -13.72 -2.03
CA GLN A 37 3.71 -14.45 -2.28
C GLN A 37 4.87 -13.95 -1.40
N ASP A 38 4.98 -12.64 -1.21
CA ASP A 38 5.90 -12.03 -0.25
C ASP A 38 5.17 -10.99 0.63
N PRO A 39 4.71 -11.39 1.82
CA PRO A 39 4.09 -10.48 2.78
C PRO A 39 5.02 -9.37 3.30
N GLN A 40 6.33 -9.46 3.09
CA GLN A 40 7.31 -8.44 3.47
C GLN A 40 7.59 -7.43 2.35
N PHE A 41 6.98 -7.60 1.18
CA PHE A 41 7.18 -6.74 0.04
C PHE A 41 6.42 -5.41 0.19
N PHE A 42 7.13 -4.41 0.72
CA PHE A 42 6.56 -3.09 1.01
C PHE A 42 5.95 -2.41 -0.21
N ASP A 43 6.64 -2.44 -1.36
CA ASP A 43 6.18 -1.73 -2.55
C ASP A 43 4.87 -2.35 -3.09
N GLY A 44 4.71 -3.67 -2.98
CA GLY A 44 3.46 -4.38 -3.28
C GLY A 44 2.30 -3.91 -2.40
N TRP A 45 2.48 -3.82 -1.07
CA TRP A 45 1.44 -3.33 -0.17
C TRP A 45 1.08 -1.86 -0.42
N HIS A 46 2.07 -1.01 -0.65
CA HIS A 46 1.86 0.40 -0.94
C HIS A 46 1.10 0.59 -2.26
N ALA A 47 1.54 -0.07 -3.33
CA ALA A 47 0.88 -0.01 -4.63
C ALA A 47 -0.53 -0.62 -4.61
N LEU A 48 -0.73 -1.74 -3.93
CA LEU A 48 -2.05 -2.36 -3.73
C LEU A 48 -3.01 -1.37 -3.07
N GLY A 49 -2.59 -0.71 -1.98
CA GLY A 49 -3.42 0.28 -1.30
C GLY A 49 -3.81 1.44 -2.20
N MET A 50 -2.86 1.97 -2.98
CA MET A 50 -3.13 3.05 -3.94
C MET A 50 -4.07 2.62 -5.07
N ALA A 51 -3.93 1.41 -5.59
CA ALA A 51 -4.81 0.88 -6.63
C ALA A 51 -6.23 0.67 -6.10
N LEU A 52 -6.37 0.09 -4.90
CA LEU A 52 -7.67 -0.12 -4.23
C LEU A 52 -8.38 1.20 -3.89
N MET A 53 -7.62 2.23 -3.52
CA MET A 53 -8.14 3.60 -3.36
C MET A 53 -8.80 4.11 -4.65
N LYS A 54 -8.16 3.87 -5.79
CA LYS A 54 -8.65 4.33 -7.10
C LYS A 54 -9.87 3.53 -7.57
N THR A 55 -9.96 2.24 -7.25
CA THR A 55 -11.11 1.39 -7.59
C THR A 55 -12.27 1.50 -6.59
N GLY A 56 -12.11 2.26 -5.50
CA GLY A 56 -13.14 2.46 -4.49
C GLY A 56 -13.24 1.35 -3.43
N SER A 57 -12.33 0.37 -3.44
CA SER A 57 -12.23 -0.67 -2.40
C SER A 57 -11.54 -0.15 -1.13
N ILE A 58 -12.10 0.91 -0.53
CA ILE A 58 -11.42 1.73 0.49
C ILE A 58 -11.05 0.91 1.75
N LYS A 59 -11.93 0.03 2.23
CA LYS A 59 -11.66 -0.80 3.42
C LYS A 59 -10.44 -1.70 3.23
N GLU A 60 -10.29 -2.28 2.03
CA GLU A 60 -9.14 -3.11 1.70
C GLU A 60 -7.87 -2.28 1.51
N ALA A 61 -8.01 -1.07 0.94
CA ALA A 61 -6.90 -0.13 0.83
C ALA A 61 -6.31 0.20 2.20
N ILE A 62 -7.17 0.45 3.21
CA ILE A 62 -6.74 0.67 4.60
C ILE A 62 -5.94 -0.54 5.11
N GLY A 63 -6.40 -1.76 4.86
CA GLY A 63 -5.67 -2.98 5.23
C GLY A 63 -4.26 -3.01 4.64
N ALA A 64 -4.12 -2.70 3.35
CA ALA A 64 -2.84 -2.63 2.67
C ALA A 64 -1.93 -1.51 3.21
N GLY A 65 -2.49 -0.33 3.47
CA GLY A 65 -1.76 0.79 4.09
C GLY A 65 -1.29 0.48 5.52
N LEU A 66 -2.09 -0.24 6.31
CA LEU A 66 -1.68 -0.71 7.63
C LEU A 66 -0.50 -1.67 7.55
N MET A 67 -0.49 -2.59 6.58
CA MET A 67 0.66 -3.47 6.34
C MET A 67 1.90 -2.69 5.91
N ALA A 68 1.77 -1.74 4.97
CA ALA A 68 2.89 -0.90 4.54
C ALA A 68 3.53 -0.13 5.71
N THR A 69 2.72 0.47 6.59
CA THR A 69 3.21 1.18 7.79
C THR A 69 3.76 0.24 8.87
N THR A 70 3.38 -1.05 8.88
CA THR A 70 3.99 -2.05 9.76
C THR A 70 5.37 -2.47 9.25
N LEU A 71 5.52 -2.66 7.93
CA LEU A 71 6.80 -3.04 7.31
C LEU A 71 7.82 -1.91 7.37
N LYS A 72 7.40 -0.69 7.07
CA LYS A 72 8.25 0.51 7.14
C LYS A 72 7.58 1.59 7.99
N PRO A 73 7.67 1.50 9.33
CA PRO A 73 7.03 2.48 10.22
C PRO A 73 7.66 3.87 10.12
N ASN A 74 8.88 3.99 9.58
CA ASN A 74 9.54 5.27 9.38
C ASN A 74 9.44 5.78 7.94
N ASP A 75 8.52 5.25 7.13
CA ASP A 75 8.25 5.73 5.79
C ASP A 75 7.16 6.83 5.80
N LEU A 76 7.53 8.04 5.38
CA LEU A 76 6.63 9.20 5.36
C LEU A 76 5.43 8.99 4.43
N LEU A 77 5.67 8.37 3.27
CA LEU A 77 4.65 8.20 2.23
C LEU A 77 3.61 7.18 2.66
N ALA A 78 4.01 6.09 3.31
CA ALA A 78 3.11 5.07 3.83
C ALA A 78 2.08 5.65 4.81
N TRP A 79 2.53 6.49 5.75
CA TRP A 79 1.62 7.15 6.71
C TRP A 79 0.73 8.19 6.04
N THR A 80 1.25 8.90 5.04
CA THR A 80 0.48 9.87 4.25
C THR A 80 -0.62 9.17 3.45
N ALA A 81 -0.30 8.04 2.80
CA ALA A 81 -1.25 7.22 2.06
C ALA A 81 -2.32 6.64 2.99
N LEU A 82 -1.93 6.07 4.14
CA LEU A 82 -2.88 5.54 5.13
C LEU A 82 -3.84 6.63 5.66
N SER A 83 -3.33 7.85 5.90
CA SER A 83 -4.19 8.98 6.29
C SER A 83 -5.24 9.29 5.22
N GLN A 84 -4.85 9.32 3.95
CA GLN A 84 -5.78 9.55 2.83
C GLN A 84 -6.83 8.43 2.73
N MET A 85 -6.43 7.18 2.96
CA MET A 85 -7.35 6.03 2.98
C MET A 85 -8.40 6.16 4.08
N TYR A 86 -8.00 6.57 5.28
CA TYR A 86 -8.95 6.82 6.37
C TYR A 86 -9.87 8.01 6.10
N VAL A 87 -9.38 9.08 5.46
CA VAL A 87 -10.23 10.19 5.03
C VAL A 87 -11.30 9.72 4.04
N ALA A 88 -10.92 8.90 3.06
CA ALA A 88 -11.85 8.35 2.08
C ALA A 88 -12.93 7.45 2.71
N ASP A 89 -12.64 6.85 3.86
CA ASP A 89 -13.56 6.00 4.63
C ASP A 89 -14.29 6.76 5.76
N HIS A 90 -14.12 8.09 5.84
CA HIS A 90 -14.66 8.96 6.88
C HIS A 90 -14.20 8.64 8.32
N GLN A 91 -13.10 7.93 8.49
CA GLN A 91 -12.46 7.62 9.78
C GLN A 91 -11.50 8.76 10.19
N ILE A 92 -12.07 9.88 10.64
CA ILE A 92 -11.31 11.13 10.84
C ILE A 92 -10.28 11.03 11.97
N ALA A 93 -10.57 10.29 13.04
CA ALA A 93 -9.65 10.15 14.17
C ALA A 93 -8.39 9.38 13.79
N GLU A 94 -8.56 8.28 13.06
CA GLU A 94 -7.51 7.43 12.52
C GLU A 94 -6.69 8.18 11.46
N ALA A 95 -7.36 8.96 10.61
CA ALA A 95 -6.70 9.82 9.62
C ALA A 95 -5.76 10.84 10.26
N GLU A 96 -6.19 11.52 11.32
CA GLU A 96 -5.36 12.49 12.05
C GLU A 96 -4.22 11.81 12.81
N THR A 97 -4.43 10.59 13.31
CA THR A 97 -3.35 9.78 13.91
C THR A 97 -2.28 9.45 12.89
N ALA A 98 -2.67 8.92 11.72
CA ALA A 98 -1.74 8.60 10.64
C ALA A 98 -0.99 9.85 10.12
N LYS A 99 -1.69 10.97 9.98
CA LYS A 99 -1.10 12.27 9.63
C LYS A 99 -0.14 12.80 10.70
N GLY A 100 -0.43 12.55 11.97
CA GLY A 100 0.47 12.83 13.09
C GLY A 100 1.79 12.09 12.95
N ASN A 101 1.74 10.79 12.65
CA ASN A 101 2.93 9.97 12.39
C ASN A 101 3.73 10.49 11.19
N ALA A 102 3.07 10.81 10.07
CA ALA A 102 3.73 11.44 8.93
C ALA A 102 4.42 12.76 9.32
N ARG A 103 3.77 13.60 10.14
CA ARG A 103 4.36 14.87 10.59
C ARG A 103 5.58 14.67 11.49
N ILE A 104 5.58 13.67 12.37
CA ILE A 104 6.76 13.30 13.17
C ILE A 104 7.95 13.00 12.24
N LEU A 105 7.73 12.18 11.21
CA LEU A 105 8.77 11.81 10.25
C LEU A 105 9.25 13.01 9.41
N SER A 106 8.32 13.88 9.00
CA SER A 106 8.64 15.11 8.25
C SER A 106 9.56 16.05 9.03
N LEU A 107 9.50 16.02 10.36
CA LEU A 107 10.36 16.80 11.27
C LEU A 107 11.65 16.06 11.67
N GLY A 108 11.96 14.92 11.05
CA GLY A 108 13.15 14.10 11.35
C GLY A 108 13.00 13.21 12.59
N GLY A 109 11.79 13.09 13.13
CA GLY A 109 11.47 12.14 14.20
C GLY A 109 11.40 10.70 13.70
N ARG A 110 11.07 9.78 14.61
CA ARG A 110 10.88 8.35 14.32
C ARG A 110 9.57 7.87 14.91
N VAL A 111 8.88 7.00 14.19
CA VAL A 111 7.66 6.33 14.65
C VAL A 111 8.04 4.91 15.04
N VAL A 112 7.63 4.52 16.25
CA VAL A 112 7.82 3.18 16.78
C VAL A 112 6.43 2.57 16.95
N LYS A 113 6.15 1.48 16.24
CA LYS A 113 5.01 0.61 16.54
C LYS A 113 5.47 -0.37 17.62
N GLU A 114 4.71 -0.45 18.71
CA GLU A 114 4.89 -1.44 19.77
C GLU A 114 4.60 -2.87 19.29
#